data_AF-A0A413IBQ1-F1
#
_entry.id   AF-A0A413IBQ1-F1
#
_cell.length_a   1.000
_cell.length_b   1.000
_cell.length_c   1.000
_cell.angle_alpha   90.00
_cell.angle_beta   90.00
_cell.angle_gamma   90.00
#
_symmetry.space_group_name_H-M   'P 1'
#
loop_
_entity.id
_entity.type
_entity.pdbx_description
1 polymer ?
#
loop_
_entity_poly.entity_id
_entity_poly.type
_entity_poly.pdbx_seq_one_letter_code
_entity_poly.pdbx_strand_id
1 'polypeptide(L)'
;MLVIQNIKNKLKSCGGRISCKTFAGVIRYFRLFWHDTRNDMDKKFLKQLARWHEDDEFQKIVDAILALPEEERDYDLTGQLARALNNLEDYETAAEVLLTVEAEGQHDPLWHYRLGYAYYYSDRFGQAKERFEQVLRLTPDDQDARMFLGWCDEELTPGGKVKKLNARLTAPEAMTGGKTFRQRTAEFWQWFTDNEPRLAAMIEKRGEEDVDKMVDFISGGVQLISGELNFNLGGDYEFTFTIEGKNYLFYLLPWLVEQMPEQFRGKWHFFPCMQGTHGESFGFQMYGKDVQLDEVMVGLKYKEDQNYFDIRFYDEQLCSLDDNSCYNAFYIMMELTIGEALSHIYIGNVDKADGMEAGMFPLTRLEACMTVALEEAKKEILTRPDERYSVYRMEFDTVKDLRYDMVIGTTCFSDLLQDYFNGETENADKLATCGSKAVFLVMPVGEADRSGMLKLRYEIEDRLTAEVLGKKGSGREIGILLGGTMGRDNLYIDLLLYDTPAFMEQASSLLGQYSYPFYLAEFRPESRLVALANVG
;
A
#
# COMPACT_ATOMS: atom_id res chain seq x y z
N MET A 1 -44.82 -38.31 -6.85
CA MET A 1 -45.00 -39.36 -7.88
C MET A 1 -46.40 -40.01 -7.94
N LEU A 2 -47.30 -39.86 -6.96
CA LEU A 2 -48.63 -40.52 -6.99
C LEU A 2 -49.71 -39.84 -7.86
N VAL A 3 -49.51 -38.61 -8.32
CA VAL A 3 -50.54 -37.83 -9.06
C VAL A 3 -50.55 -38.11 -10.56
N ILE A 4 -49.40 -38.48 -11.15
CA ILE A 4 -49.27 -38.79 -12.58
C ILE A 4 -49.94 -40.14 -12.93
N GLN A 5 -49.99 -41.08 -11.99
CA GLN A 5 -50.62 -42.39 -12.19
C GLN A 5 -52.16 -42.30 -12.27
N ASN A 6 -52.79 -41.37 -11.55
CA ASN A 6 -54.25 -41.20 -11.55
C ASN A 6 -54.78 -40.52 -12.81
N ILE A 7 -53.99 -39.66 -13.44
CA ILE A 7 -54.36 -38.98 -14.70
C ILE A 7 -54.34 -39.97 -15.89
N LYS A 8 -53.37 -40.91 -15.92
CA LYS A 8 -53.32 -41.98 -16.93
C LYS A 8 -54.50 -42.96 -16.81
N ASN A 9 -54.99 -43.22 -15.59
CA ASN A 9 -56.13 -44.11 -15.38
C ASN A 9 -57.48 -43.47 -15.75
N LYS A 10 -57.66 -42.16 -15.56
CA LYS A 10 -58.87 -41.43 -16.03
C LYS A 10 -58.88 -41.16 -17.54
N LEU A 11 -57.72 -40.99 -18.18
CA LEU A 11 -57.63 -40.82 -19.64
C LEU A 11 -57.95 -42.11 -20.43
N LYS A 12 -57.86 -43.28 -19.79
CA LYS A 12 -58.28 -44.56 -20.40
C LYS A 12 -59.80 -44.80 -20.33
N SER A 13 -60.54 -44.14 -19.44
CA SER A 13 -62.00 -44.35 -19.28
C SER A 13 -62.88 -43.45 -20.14
N CYS A 14 -62.32 -42.42 -20.77
CA CYS A 14 -63.06 -41.48 -21.63
C CYS A 14 -62.47 -41.52 -23.05
N GLY A 15 -62.98 -42.44 -23.87
CA GLY A 15 -62.54 -42.68 -25.25
C GLY A 15 -62.25 -41.39 -26.00
N GLY A 16 -60.98 -41.22 -26.35
CA GLY A 16 -60.34 -39.95 -26.69
C GLY A 16 -61.17 -39.00 -27.55
N ARG A 17 -61.58 -37.88 -26.95
CA ARG A 17 -61.79 -36.56 -27.56
C ARG A 17 -62.02 -35.55 -26.43
N ILE A 18 -61.03 -34.72 -26.13
CA ILE A 18 -61.21 -33.53 -25.29
C ILE A 18 -60.99 -32.32 -26.21
N SER A 19 -61.98 -31.43 -26.28
CA SER A 19 -61.90 -30.22 -27.11
C SER A 19 -60.99 -29.16 -26.46
N CYS A 20 -60.34 -28.33 -27.27
CA CYS A 20 -59.39 -27.28 -26.83
C CYS A 20 -59.93 -26.28 -25.77
N LYS A 21 -61.23 -26.25 -25.47
CA LYS A 21 -61.78 -25.38 -24.41
C LYS A 21 -61.53 -25.89 -22.99
N THR A 22 -61.20 -27.17 -22.78
CA THR A 22 -60.96 -27.75 -21.45
C THR A 22 -59.49 -27.68 -21.01
N PHE A 23 -58.54 -27.57 -21.94
CA PHE A 23 -57.10 -27.54 -21.61
C PHE A 23 -56.63 -26.19 -21.03
N ALA A 24 -57.16 -25.07 -21.55
CA ALA A 24 -56.90 -23.73 -21.00
C ALA A 24 -57.50 -23.54 -19.61
N GLY A 25 -58.67 -24.15 -19.35
CA GLY A 25 -59.31 -24.15 -18.02
C GLY A 25 -58.51 -24.95 -17.00
N VAL A 26 -57.97 -26.12 -17.37
CA VAL A 26 -57.16 -26.97 -16.50
C VAL A 26 -55.78 -26.34 -16.21
N ILE A 27 -55.12 -25.72 -17.19
CA ILE A 27 -53.85 -25.00 -16.94
C ILE A 27 -54.09 -23.78 -16.03
N ARG A 28 -55.19 -23.03 -16.21
CA ARG A 28 -55.54 -21.91 -15.33
C ARG A 28 -55.87 -22.39 -13.91
N TYR A 29 -56.57 -23.52 -13.78
CA TYR A 29 -56.88 -24.14 -12.49
C TYR A 29 -55.62 -24.70 -11.81
N PHE A 30 -54.68 -25.30 -12.54
CA PHE A 30 -53.39 -25.75 -12.00
C PHE A 30 -52.46 -24.58 -11.66
N ARG A 31 -52.46 -23.48 -12.42
CA ARG A 31 -51.72 -22.27 -12.07
C ARG A 31 -52.29 -21.63 -10.82
N LEU A 32 -53.61 -21.47 -10.73
CA LEU A 32 -54.28 -20.91 -9.56
C LEU A 32 -54.12 -21.83 -8.34
N PHE A 33 -54.27 -23.14 -8.49
CA PHE A 33 -54.12 -24.11 -7.41
C PHE A 33 -52.66 -24.26 -6.96
N TRP A 34 -51.70 -24.29 -7.88
CA TRP A 34 -50.26 -24.30 -7.56
C TRP A 34 -49.84 -22.98 -6.92
N HIS A 35 -50.35 -21.85 -7.40
CA HIS A 35 -50.11 -20.54 -6.81
C HIS A 35 -50.75 -20.41 -5.43
N ASP A 36 -51.93 -20.99 -5.19
CA ASP A 36 -52.57 -21.04 -3.86
C ASP A 36 -51.83 -21.98 -2.90
N THR A 37 -51.39 -23.16 -3.36
CA THR A 37 -50.59 -24.09 -2.54
C THR A 37 -49.18 -23.58 -2.28
N ARG A 38 -48.56 -22.89 -3.25
CA ARG A 38 -47.27 -22.22 -3.08
C ARG A 38 -47.42 -21.08 -2.07
N ASN A 39 -48.44 -20.24 -2.22
CA ASN A 39 -48.73 -19.16 -1.27
C ASN A 39 -49.04 -19.67 0.16
N ASP A 40 -49.67 -20.84 0.32
CA ASP A 40 -49.85 -21.47 1.65
C ASP A 40 -48.57 -22.10 2.22
N MET A 41 -47.70 -22.64 1.35
CA MET A 41 -46.38 -23.15 1.73
C MET A 41 -45.41 -22.01 2.09
N ASP A 42 -45.41 -20.93 1.31
CA ASP A 42 -44.62 -19.72 1.55
C ASP A 42 -45.05 -19.08 2.88
N LYS A 43 -46.35 -19.02 3.17
CA LYS A 43 -46.86 -18.56 4.47
C LYS A 43 -46.44 -19.45 5.64
N LYS A 44 -46.40 -20.77 5.46
CA LYS A 44 -45.88 -21.70 6.50
C LYS A 44 -44.38 -21.56 6.68
N PHE A 45 -43.65 -21.37 5.58
CA PHE A 45 -42.21 -21.17 5.59
C PHE A 45 -41.87 -19.85 6.30
N LEU A 46 -42.49 -18.74 5.93
CA LEU A 46 -42.32 -17.44 6.60
C LEU A 46 -42.66 -17.51 8.10
N LYS A 47 -43.72 -18.25 8.49
CA LYS A 47 -44.02 -18.50 9.92
C LYS A 47 -42.94 -19.31 10.62
N GLN A 48 -42.35 -20.29 9.93
CA GLN A 48 -41.23 -21.06 10.47
C GLN A 48 -39.99 -20.19 10.66
N LEU A 49 -39.69 -19.31 9.69
CA LEU A 49 -38.60 -18.34 9.80
C LEU A 49 -38.84 -17.37 10.97
N ALA A 50 -40.07 -16.89 11.15
CA ALA A 50 -40.44 -16.03 12.27
C ALA A 50 -40.23 -16.73 13.61
N ARG A 51 -40.63 -18.01 13.72
CA ARG A 51 -40.40 -18.81 14.92
C ARG A 51 -38.91 -19.01 15.21
N TRP A 52 -38.12 -19.37 14.20
CA TRP A 52 -36.67 -19.49 14.37
C TRP A 52 -36.03 -18.17 14.79
N HIS A 53 -36.56 -17.03 14.33
CA HIS A 53 -36.08 -15.74 14.74
C HIS A 53 -36.41 -15.44 16.21
N GLU A 54 -37.62 -15.77 16.66
CA GLU A 54 -38.03 -15.65 18.07
C GLU A 54 -37.22 -16.58 19.00
N ASP A 55 -36.78 -17.73 18.48
CA ASP A 55 -35.98 -18.73 19.19
C ASP A 55 -34.45 -18.46 19.07
N ASP A 56 -34.02 -17.31 18.52
CA ASP A 56 -32.61 -16.94 18.22
C ASP A 56 -31.85 -17.96 17.33
N GLU A 57 -32.58 -18.79 16.58
CA GLU A 57 -32.03 -19.82 15.68
C GLU A 57 -31.68 -19.25 14.30
N PHE A 58 -30.91 -18.15 14.25
CA PHE A 58 -30.62 -17.39 13.04
C PHE A 58 -29.92 -18.20 11.94
N GLN A 59 -29.00 -19.10 12.31
CA GLN A 59 -28.32 -19.97 11.35
C GLN A 59 -29.30 -20.87 10.59
N LYS A 60 -30.38 -21.35 11.24
CA LYS A 60 -31.40 -22.16 10.56
C LYS A 60 -32.17 -21.36 9.51
N ILE A 61 -32.38 -20.07 9.75
CA ILE A 61 -32.98 -19.16 8.76
C ILE A 61 -32.07 -19.03 7.55
N VAL A 62 -30.77 -18.75 7.78
CA VAL A 62 -29.76 -18.64 6.71
C VAL A 62 -29.71 -19.92 5.89
N ASP A 63 -29.52 -21.07 6.53
CA ASP A 63 -29.41 -22.37 5.86
C ASP A 63 -30.67 -22.69 5.04
N ALA A 64 -31.86 -22.44 5.61
CA ALA A 64 -33.12 -22.75 4.96
C ALA A 64 -33.40 -21.86 3.73
N ILE A 65 -33.04 -20.58 3.77
CA ILE A 65 -33.22 -19.67 2.64
C ILE A 65 -32.15 -19.93 1.56
N LEU A 66 -30.89 -20.16 1.95
CA LEU A 66 -29.81 -20.45 1.01
C LEU A 66 -29.97 -21.82 0.31
N ALA A 67 -30.72 -22.76 0.90
CA ALA A 67 -31.10 -24.01 0.25
C ALA A 67 -32.08 -23.83 -0.94
N LEU A 68 -32.75 -22.68 -1.05
CA LEU A 68 -33.60 -22.36 -2.19
C LEU A 68 -32.74 -21.88 -3.38
N PRO A 69 -33.16 -22.15 -4.63
CA PRO A 69 -32.59 -21.50 -5.81
C PRO A 69 -32.66 -19.98 -5.69
N GLU A 70 -31.66 -19.27 -6.22
CA GLU A 70 -31.58 -17.81 -6.14
C GLU A 70 -32.82 -17.14 -6.77
N GLU A 71 -33.36 -17.70 -7.85
CA GLU A 71 -34.55 -17.20 -8.54
C GLU A 71 -35.86 -17.35 -7.74
N GLU A 72 -35.82 -18.14 -6.66
CA GLU A 72 -36.95 -18.34 -5.75
C GLU A 72 -36.86 -17.48 -4.48
N ARG A 73 -35.75 -16.76 -4.27
CA ARG A 73 -35.55 -15.84 -3.14
C ARG A 73 -36.09 -14.46 -3.50
N ASP A 74 -37.40 -14.29 -3.29
CA ASP A 74 -38.04 -13.00 -3.49
C ASP A 74 -37.58 -11.95 -2.46
N TYR A 75 -38.05 -10.71 -2.65
CA TYR A 75 -37.75 -9.58 -1.77
C TYR A 75 -37.89 -9.89 -0.28
N ASP A 76 -38.98 -10.57 0.10
CA ASP A 76 -39.28 -10.87 1.49
C ASP A 76 -38.26 -11.86 2.06
N LEU A 77 -37.96 -12.94 1.33
CA LEU A 77 -36.96 -13.93 1.74
C LEU A 77 -35.56 -13.33 1.81
N THR A 78 -35.19 -12.47 0.85
CA THR A 78 -33.92 -11.73 0.86
C THR A 78 -33.81 -10.83 2.09
N GLY A 79 -34.89 -10.13 2.44
CA GLY A 79 -34.96 -9.34 3.66
C GLY A 79 -34.84 -10.17 4.94
N GLN A 80 -35.43 -11.38 4.98
CA GLN A 80 -35.30 -12.30 6.12
C GLN A 80 -33.88 -12.85 6.26
N LEU A 81 -33.24 -13.19 5.13
CA LEU A 81 -31.86 -13.64 5.08
C LEU A 81 -30.92 -12.58 5.63
N ALA A 82 -31.01 -11.34 5.13
CA ALA A 82 -30.19 -10.23 5.60
C ALA A 82 -30.41 -9.93 7.09
N ARG A 83 -31.66 -10.03 7.59
CA ARG A 83 -31.95 -9.91 9.02
C ARG A 83 -31.23 -10.99 9.83
N ALA A 84 -31.27 -12.24 9.40
CA ALA A 84 -30.60 -13.33 10.10
C ALA A 84 -29.06 -13.16 10.07
N LEU A 85 -28.49 -12.78 8.93
CA LEU A 85 -27.07 -12.47 8.78
C LEU A 85 -26.62 -11.34 9.71
N ASN A 86 -27.38 -10.24 9.79
CA ASN A 86 -27.10 -9.16 10.75
C ASN A 86 -27.08 -9.64 12.21
N ASN A 87 -27.98 -10.56 12.60
CA ASN A 87 -28.00 -11.11 13.97
C ASN A 87 -26.88 -12.14 14.21
N LEU A 88 -26.28 -12.69 13.15
CA LEU A 88 -25.08 -13.51 13.20
C LEU A 88 -23.79 -12.69 13.11
N GLU A 89 -23.90 -11.36 13.10
CA GLU A 89 -22.79 -10.42 12.94
C GLU A 89 -22.07 -10.50 11.57
N ASP A 90 -22.69 -11.16 10.59
CA ASP A 90 -22.22 -11.23 9.20
C ASP A 90 -22.73 -10.02 8.40
N TYR A 91 -22.26 -8.84 8.81
CA TYR A 91 -22.77 -7.55 8.32
C TYR A 91 -22.44 -7.29 6.85
N GLU A 92 -21.28 -7.76 6.37
CA GLU A 92 -20.89 -7.58 4.97
C GLU A 92 -21.81 -8.38 4.04
N THR A 93 -22.00 -9.67 4.31
CA THR A 93 -22.91 -10.51 3.52
C THR A 93 -24.35 -10.00 3.63
N ALA A 94 -24.77 -9.50 4.80
CA ALA A 94 -26.09 -8.89 4.96
C ALA A 94 -26.27 -7.66 4.05
N ALA A 95 -25.28 -6.79 3.96
CA ALA A 95 -25.30 -5.62 3.07
C ALA A 95 -25.33 -6.04 1.59
N GLU A 96 -24.48 -6.98 1.18
CA GLU A 96 -24.44 -7.51 -0.18
C GLU A 96 -25.80 -8.07 -0.61
N VAL A 97 -26.41 -8.91 0.23
CA VAL A 97 -27.74 -9.50 -0.01
C VAL A 97 -28.80 -8.41 -0.14
N LEU A 98 -28.80 -7.39 0.72
CA LEU A 98 -29.78 -6.28 0.63
C LEU A 98 -29.63 -5.44 -0.63
N LEU A 99 -28.40 -5.25 -1.11
CA LEU A 99 -28.13 -4.48 -2.33
C LEU A 99 -28.66 -5.17 -3.59
N THR A 100 -28.81 -6.51 -3.60
CA THR A 100 -29.42 -7.24 -4.73
C THR A 100 -30.88 -6.84 -5.00
N VAL A 101 -31.58 -6.34 -3.98
CA VAL A 101 -32.99 -5.93 -4.04
C VAL A 101 -33.19 -4.43 -3.83
N GLU A 102 -32.15 -3.61 -4.05
CA GLU A 102 -32.19 -2.16 -3.81
C GLU A 102 -33.34 -1.46 -4.55
N ALA A 103 -33.63 -1.85 -5.80
CA ALA A 103 -34.70 -1.25 -6.60
C ALA A 103 -36.09 -1.41 -5.97
N GLU A 104 -36.33 -2.53 -5.29
CA GLU A 104 -37.59 -2.85 -4.60
C GLU A 104 -37.63 -2.20 -3.20
N GLY A 105 -36.48 -2.11 -2.53
CA GLY A 105 -36.36 -1.63 -1.15
C GLY A 105 -36.36 -0.11 -0.96
N GLN A 106 -36.26 0.70 -2.01
CA GLN A 106 -36.12 2.17 -1.88
C GLN A 106 -37.20 2.85 -1.04
N HIS A 107 -38.41 2.29 -1.03
CA HIS A 107 -39.57 2.82 -0.29
C HIS A 107 -39.93 2.00 0.96
N ASP A 108 -39.12 0.99 1.32
CA ASP A 108 -39.33 0.16 2.49
C ASP A 108 -38.43 0.61 3.66
N PRO A 109 -39.00 1.13 4.77
CA PRO A 109 -38.21 1.53 5.93
C PRO A 109 -37.44 0.35 6.56
N LEU A 110 -37.95 -0.88 6.51
CA LEU A 110 -37.25 -2.04 7.09
C LEU A 110 -35.99 -2.42 6.31
N TRP A 111 -36.03 -2.26 4.98
CA TRP A 111 -34.85 -2.48 4.14
C TRP A 111 -33.77 -1.44 4.43
N HIS A 112 -34.13 -0.15 4.49
CA HIS A 112 -33.18 0.90 4.89
C HIS A 112 -32.64 0.66 6.31
N TYR A 113 -33.49 0.24 7.25
CA TYR A 113 -33.05 -0.04 8.61
C TYR A 113 -32.04 -1.20 8.65
N ARG A 114 -32.32 -2.31 7.98
CA ARG A 114 -31.43 -3.49 7.96
C ARG A 114 -30.10 -3.18 7.28
N LEU A 115 -30.13 -2.40 6.20
CA LEU A 115 -28.92 -1.97 5.50
C LEU A 115 -28.13 -0.96 6.33
N GLY A 116 -28.81 -0.01 6.99
CA GLY A 116 -28.21 0.93 7.92
C GLY A 116 -27.56 0.24 9.13
N TYR A 117 -28.22 -0.80 9.66
CA TYR A 117 -27.69 -1.65 10.73
C TYR A 117 -26.41 -2.37 10.28
N ALA A 118 -26.44 -3.02 9.12
CA ALA A 118 -25.28 -3.67 8.53
C ALA A 118 -24.13 -2.66 8.35
N TYR A 119 -24.40 -1.48 7.79
CA TYR A 119 -23.42 -0.40 7.64
C TYR A 119 -22.87 0.12 8.97
N TYR A 120 -23.70 0.27 10.00
CA TYR A 120 -23.25 0.77 11.30
C TYR A 120 -22.25 -0.18 11.96
N TYR A 121 -22.57 -1.47 12.05
CA TYR A 121 -21.68 -2.45 12.68
C TYR A 121 -20.49 -2.84 11.79
N SER A 122 -20.54 -2.52 10.50
CA SER A 122 -19.35 -2.50 9.62
C SER A 122 -18.58 -1.18 9.63
N ASP A 123 -18.83 -0.27 10.58
CA ASP A 123 -18.18 1.05 10.73
C ASP A 123 -18.32 2.00 9.52
N ARG A 124 -19.27 1.72 8.62
CA ARG A 124 -19.64 2.57 7.48
C ARG A 124 -20.64 3.64 7.92
N PHE A 125 -20.27 4.44 8.93
CA PHE A 125 -21.19 5.36 9.62
C PHE A 125 -21.84 6.41 8.71
N GLY A 126 -21.12 6.91 7.69
CA GLY A 126 -21.70 7.83 6.70
C GLY A 126 -22.84 7.18 5.92
N GLN A 127 -22.63 5.96 5.43
CA GLN A 127 -23.66 5.19 4.72
C GLN A 127 -24.78 4.77 5.67
N ALA A 128 -24.45 4.37 6.89
CA ALA A 128 -25.43 4.03 7.93
C ALA A 128 -26.34 5.22 8.23
N LYS A 129 -25.76 6.41 8.42
CA LYS A 129 -26.47 7.67 8.62
C LYS A 129 -27.46 7.95 7.51
N GLU A 130 -27.02 7.89 6.24
CA GLU A 130 -27.91 8.11 5.08
C GLU A 130 -29.13 7.16 5.10
N ARG A 131 -28.91 5.90 5.47
CA ARG A 131 -29.99 4.90 5.55
C ARG A 131 -30.93 5.16 6.72
N PHE A 132 -30.42 5.47 7.91
CA PHE A 132 -31.28 5.81 9.06
C PHE A 132 -32.06 7.11 8.86
N GLU A 133 -31.48 8.11 8.19
CA GLU A 133 -32.23 9.30 7.76
C GLU A 133 -33.39 8.94 6.84
N GLN A 134 -33.21 7.98 5.92
CA GLN A 134 -34.27 7.51 5.05
C GLN A 134 -35.36 6.74 5.82
N VAL A 135 -34.99 5.94 6.84
CA VAL A 135 -35.97 5.34 7.75
C VAL A 135 -36.82 6.42 8.42
N LEU A 136 -36.20 7.47 8.96
CA LEU A 136 -36.92 8.57 9.63
C LEU A 136 -37.73 9.44 8.67
N ARG A 137 -37.38 9.51 7.37
CA ARG A 137 -38.23 10.13 6.35
C ARG A 137 -39.50 9.33 6.07
N LEU A 138 -39.41 7.99 6.06
CA LEU A 138 -40.53 7.09 5.81
C LEU A 138 -41.36 6.81 7.08
N THR A 139 -40.71 6.79 8.25
CA THR A 139 -41.29 6.48 9.56
C THR A 139 -40.70 7.43 10.61
N PRO A 140 -41.24 8.66 10.74
CA PRO A 140 -40.65 9.69 11.61
C PRO A 140 -40.61 9.33 13.11
N ASP A 141 -41.48 8.41 13.56
CA ASP A 141 -41.59 8.03 14.97
C ASP A 141 -40.69 6.85 15.36
N ASP A 142 -39.90 6.30 14.42
CA ASP A 142 -38.99 5.19 14.68
C ASP A 142 -37.91 5.59 15.70
N GLN A 143 -37.97 5.02 16.90
CA GLN A 143 -37.07 5.36 17.99
C GLN A 143 -35.68 4.75 17.80
N ASP A 144 -35.62 3.55 17.24
CA ASP A 144 -34.37 2.83 17.03
C ASP A 144 -33.54 3.50 15.94
N ALA A 145 -34.16 3.88 14.81
CA ALA A 145 -33.49 4.61 13.75
C ALA A 145 -32.97 5.99 14.24
N ARG A 146 -33.72 6.66 15.12
CA ARG A 146 -33.26 7.92 15.74
C ARG A 146 -32.07 7.70 16.66
N MET A 147 -32.06 6.62 17.43
CA MET A 147 -30.94 6.25 18.29
C MET A 147 -29.68 5.94 17.46
N PHE A 148 -29.81 5.07 16.46
CA PHE A 148 -28.70 4.75 15.55
C PHE A 148 -28.18 5.96 14.78
N LEU A 149 -29.06 6.87 14.34
CA LEU A 149 -28.65 8.12 13.72
C LEU A 149 -27.80 8.96 14.69
N GLY A 150 -28.21 9.08 15.95
CA GLY A 150 -27.43 9.76 16.99
C GLY A 150 -26.06 9.12 17.25
N TRP A 151 -25.97 7.79 17.23
CA TRP A 151 -24.69 7.08 17.33
C TRP A 151 -23.81 7.28 16.09
N CYS A 152 -24.39 7.26 14.88
CA CYS A 152 -23.65 7.59 13.67
C CYS A 152 -23.10 9.02 13.75
N ASP A 153 -23.90 9.98 14.20
CA ASP A 153 -23.46 11.36 14.39
C ASP A 153 -22.31 11.47 15.38
N GLU A 154 -22.36 10.74 16.51
CA GLU A 154 -21.27 10.68 17.50
C GLU A 154 -19.98 10.11 16.90
N GLU A 155 -20.06 8.98 16.21
CA GLU A 155 -18.91 8.30 15.59
C GLU A 155 -18.28 9.14 14.46
N LEU A 156 -19.09 9.91 13.73
CA LEU A 156 -18.61 10.82 12.69
C LEU A 156 -17.99 12.12 13.25
N THR A 157 -18.19 12.43 14.54
CA THR A 157 -17.54 13.60 15.15
C THR A 157 -16.02 13.42 15.25
N PRO A 158 -15.24 14.52 15.29
CA PRO A 158 -13.84 14.46 15.65
C PRO A 158 -13.57 13.70 16.97
N GLY A 159 -14.48 13.81 17.95
CA GLY A 159 -14.38 13.10 19.24
C GLY A 159 -14.49 11.58 19.13
N GLY A 160 -15.43 11.08 18.31
CA GLY A 160 -15.58 9.65 18.02
C GLY A 160 -14.32 9.07 17.35
N LYS A 161 -13.79 9.78 16.35
CA LYS A 161 -12.54 9.39 15.66
C LYS A 161 -11.34 9.36 16.62
N VAL A 162 -11.19 10.39 17.45
CA VAL A 162 -10.14 10.47 18.49
C VAL A 162 -10.24 9.30 19.48
N LYS A 163 -11.45 8.97 19.94
CA LYS A 163 -11.67 7.84 20.84
C LYS A 163 -11.19 6.51 20.24
N LYS A 164 -11.45 6.27 18.94
CA LYS A 164 -10.97 5.07 18.22
C LYS A 164 -9.45 5.04 18.11
N LEU A 165 -8.81 6.16 17.78
CA LEU A 165 -7.35 6.25 17.74
C LEU A 165 -6.73 6.04 19.13
N ASN A 166 -7.30 6.65 20.17
CA ASN A 166 -6.83 6.50 21.54
C ASN A 166 -6.83 5.04 22.04
N ALA A 167 -7.77 4.21 21.55
CA ALA A 167 -7.79 2.77 21.87
C ALA A 167 -6.57 1.99 21.33
N ARG A 168 -5.82 2.56 20.37
CA ARG A 168 -4.59 1.97 19.81
C ARG A 168 -3.31 2.47 20.48
N LEU A 169 -3.39 3.30 21.52
CA LEU A 169 -2.21 3.92 22.13
C LEU A 169 -1.25 2.90 22.76
N THR A 170 0.04 3.20 22.65
CA THR A 170 1.16 2.51 23.30
C THR A 170 2.13 3.53 23.90
N ALA A 171 3.06 3.05 24.73
CA ALA A 171 4.04 3.87 25.39
C ALA A 171 5.11 4.39 24.40
N PRO A 172 5.61 5.64 24.54
CA PRO A 172 6.63 6.21 23.66
C PRO A 172 7.92 5.38 23.52
N GLU A 173 8.28 4.63 24.56
CA GLU A 173 9.47 3.78 24.62
C GLU A 173 9.45 2.67 23.56
N ALA A 174 8.25 2.26 23.11
CA ALA A 174 8.10 1.34 22.00
C ALA A 174 8.70 1.90 20.69
N MET A 175 8.75 3.22 20.55
CA MET A 175 9.23 3.91 19.35
C MET A 175 10.62 4.53 19.50
N THR A 176 11.10 4.76 20.73
CA THR A 176 12.39 5.43 20.99
C THR A 176 13.51 4.50 21.46
N GLY A 177 13.24 3.19 21.60
CA GLY A 177 14.23 2.21 22.02
C GLY A 177 15.33 1.93 20.98
N GLY A 178 16.55 1.65 21.47
CA GLY A 178 17.69 1.21 20.65
C GLY A 178 18.62 2.34 20.21
N LYS A 179 19.68 1.98 19.46
CA LYS A 179 20.59 2.96 18.85
C LYS A 179 19.96 3.54 17.59
N THR A 180 20.00 4.86 17.46
CA THR A 180 19.51 5.56 16.27
C THR A 180 20.49 5.45 15.10
N PHE A 181 20.02 5.66 13.87
CA PHE A 181 20.87 5.70 12.68
C PHE A 181 21.94 6.79 12.82
N ARG A 182 21.59 7.94 13.42
CA ARG A 182 22.53 9.01 13.77
C ARG A 182 23.66 8.52 14.67
N GLN A 183 23.33 7.77 15.73
CA GLN A 183 24.33 7.22 16.65
C GLN A 183 25.22 6.18 15.96
N ARG A 184 24.64 5.28 15.17
CA ARG A 184 25.38 4.26 14.40
C ARG A 184 26.33 4.88 13.38
N THR A 185 25.90 5.95 12.72
CA THR A 185 26.74 6.73 11.80
C THR A 185 27.91 7.40 12.50
N ALA A 186 27.68 7.97 13.69
CA ALA A 186 28.76 8.52 14.48
C ALA A 186 29.79 7.43 14.87
N GLU A 187 29.32 6.23 15.23
CA GLU A 187 30.20 5.08 15.52
C GLU A 187 30.98 4.62 14.28
N PHE A 188 30.35 4.58 13.10
CA PHE A 188 31.02 4.26 11.85
C PHE A 188 32.13 5.27 11.52
N TRP A 189 31.85 6.57 11.60
CA TRP A 189 32.87 7.59 11.31
C TRP A 189 34.00 7.64 12.34
N GLN A 190 33.69 7.33 13.60
CA GLN A 190 34.72 7.15 14.62
C GLN A 190 35.59 5.94 14.30
N TRP A 191 34.99 4.79 13.97
CA TRP A 191 35.73 3.61 13.54
C TRP A 191 36.59 3.90 12.31
N PHE A 192 36.05 4.58 11.30
CA PHE A 192 36.81 4.96 10.10
C PHE A 192 38.01 5.84 10.47
N THR A 193 37.81 6.80 11.38
CA THR A 193 38.88 7.68 11.86
C THR A 193 40.00 6.92 12.55
N ASP A 194 39.66 5.97 13.43
CA ASP A 194 40.62 5.18 14.17
C ASP A 194 41.42 4.23 13.25
N ASN A 195 40.85 3.89 12.09
CA ASN A 195 41.38 2.88 11.18
C ASN A 195 41.86 3.42 9.81
N GLU A 196 41.75 4.73 9.57
CA GLU A 196 42.09 5.35 8.29
C GLU A 196 43.51 5.04 7.80
N PRO A 197 44.57 5.04 8.64
CA PRO A 197 45.91 4.71 8.17
C PRO A 197 46.03 3.29 7.61
N ARG A 198 45.26 2.35 8.18
CA ARG A 198 45.20 0.96 7.69
C ARG A 198 44.43 0.87 6.38
N LEU A 199 43.29 1.57 6.28
CA LEU A 199 42.49 1.64 5.06
C LEU A 199 43.27 2.28 3.91
N ALA A 200 44.04 3.33 4.19
CA ALA A 200 44.91 3.97 3.20
C ALA A 200 46.00 3.00 2.71
N ALA A 201 46.64 2.27 3.62
CA ALA A 201 47.66 1.29 3.26
C ALA A 201 47.12 0.17 2.35
N MET A 202 45.86 -0.24 2.54
CA MET A 202 45.19 -1.24 1.70
C MET A 202 45.05 -0.77 0.24
N ILE A 203 44.85 0.53 0.02
CA ILE A 203 44.77 1.13 -1.32
C ILE A 203 46.17 1.30 -1.92
N GLU A 204 47.12 1.84 -1.15
CA GLU A 204 48.48 2.12 -1.62
C GLU A 204 49.29 0.86 -1.94
N LYS A 205 49.01 -0.25 -1.26
CA LYS A 205 49.72 -1.53 -1.40
C LYS A 205 48.82 -2.63 -1.96
N ARG A 206 47.92 -2.23 -2.87
CA ARG A 206 46.93 -3.13 -3.46
C ARG A 206 47.62 -4.36 -4.08
N GLY A 207 47.19 -5.55 -3.67
CA GLY A 207 47.75 -6.83 -4.12
C GLY A 207 48.86 -7.43 -3.22
N GLU A 208 49.31 -6.71 -2.18
CA GLU A 208 50.25 -7.26 -1.18
C GLU A 208 49.56 -7.94 0.02
N GLU A 209 48.32 -7.56 0.32
CA GLU A 209 47.52 -8.11 1.42
C GLU A 209 46.48 -9.13 0.91
N ASP A 210 46.12 -10.05 1.79
CA ASP A 210 45.07 -11.05 1.57
C ASP A 210 43.70 -10.34 1.47
N VAL A 211 43.01 -10.53 0.34
CA VAL A 211 41.75 -9.84 0.03
C VAL A 211 40.66 -10.20 1.04
N ASP A 212 40.58 -11.46 1.49
CA ASP A 212 39.56 -11.89 2.44
C ASP A 212 39.76 -11.18 3.79
N LYS A 213 41.01 -11.03 4.24
CA LYS A 213 41.31 -10.29 5.48
C LYS A 213 40.99 -8.80 5.38
N MET A 214 41.17 -8.22 4.20
CA MET A 214 40.81 -6.82 3.94
C MET A 214 39.28 -6.66 4.01
N VAL A 215 38.55 -7.53 3.32
CA VAL A 215 37.08 -7.53 3.31
C VAL A 215 36.51 -7.76 4.71
N ASP A 216 37.03 -8.74 5.45
CA ASP A 216 36.62 -9.02 6.84
C ASP A 216 36.83 -7.81 7.75
N PHE A 217 37.97 -7.11 7.59
CA PHE A 217 38.27 -5.94 8.40
C PHE A 217 37.32 -4.78 8.13
N ILE A 218 37.08 -4.46 6.84
CA ILE A 218 36.22 -3.34 6.46
C ILE A 218 34.75 -3.66 6.79
N SER A 219 34.32 -4.91 6.58
CA SER A 219 33.01 -5.40 7.01
C SER A 219 32.78 -5.17 8.51
N GLY A 220 33.84 -5.25 9.32
CA GLY A 220 33.83 -4.94 10.74
C GLY A 220 33.36 -3.51 11.09
N GLY A 221 33.64 -2.54 10.21
CA GLY A 221 33.16 -1.16 10.34
C GLY A 221 31.79 -0.95 9.69
N VAL A 222 31.58 -1.49 8.49
CA VAL A 222 30.33 -1.34 7.73
C VAL A 222 29.13 -1.94 8.48
N GLN A 223 29.32 -3.05 9.20
CA GLN A 223 28.29 -3.69 10.03
C GLN A 223 27.77 -2.81 11.19
N LEU A 224 28.47 -1.72 11.54
CA LEU A 224 27.96 -0.73 12.52
C LEU A 224 26.68 -0.05 11.99
N ILE A 225 26.58 0.07 10.67
CA ILE A 225 25.41 0.59 9.96
C ILE A 225 24.40 -0.52 9.68
N SER A 226 24.81 -1.57 8.97
CA SER A 226 23.97 -2.71 8.59
C SER A 226 24.84 -3.93 8.27
N GLY A 227 24.41 -5.11 8.72
CA GLY A 227 25.10 -6.38 8.40
C GLY A 227 24.93 -6.83 6.95
N GLU A 228 24.04 -6.20 6.18
CA GLU A 228 23.77 -6.51 4.77
C GLU A 228 24.38 -5.48 3.81
N LEU A 229 25.08 -4.47 4.32
CA LEU A 229 25.63 -3.39 3.52
C LEU A 229 26.97 -3.82 2.90
N ASN A 230 27.02 -3.76 1.58
CA ASN A 230 28.20 -4.09 0.79
C ASN A 230 28.92 -2.81 0.35
N PHE A 231 30.20 -2.96 -0.01
CA PHE A 231 31.07 -1.86 -0.35
C PHE A 231 32.12 -2.27 -1.38
N ASN A 232 32.62 -1.27 -2.11
CA ASN A 232 33.74 -1.35 -3.02
C ASN A 232 34.81 -0.35 -2.58
N LEU A 233 36.06 -0.80 -2.57
CA LEU A 233 37.23 0.04 -2.33
C LEU A 233 38.00 0.21 -3.65
N GLY A 234 37.91 1.41 -4.22
CA GLY A 234 38.52 1.78 -5.48
C GLY A 234 39.96 2.28 -5.35
N GLY A 235 40.56 2.61 -6.50
CA GLY A 235 41.77 3.43 -6.53
C GLY A 235 41.46 4.86 -6.08
N ASP A 236 42.49 5.69 -5.93
CA ASP A 236 42.34 7.12 -5.59
C ASP A 236 41.45 7.39 -4.36
N TYR A 237 41.51 6.50 -3.36
CA TYR A 237 40.77 6.67 -2.10
C TYR A 237 39.25 6.73 -2.27
N GLU A 238 38.72 6.01 -3.25
CA GLU A 238 37.28 5.83 -3.42
C GLU A 238 36.72 4.74 -2.50
N PHE A 239 35.66 5.08 -1.79
CA PHE A 239 34.85 4.16 -0.99
C PHE A 239 33.38 4.25 -1.44
N THR A 240 32.90 3.22 -2.10
CA THR A 240 31.56 3.20 -2.71
C THR A 240 30.70 2.16 -2.02
N PHE A 241 29.57 2.56 -1.45
CA PHE A 241 28.57 1.59 -0.98
C PHE A 241 27.78 1.03 -2.18
N THR A 242 27.26 -0.19 -2.06
CA THR A 242 26.40 -0.79 -3.08
C THR A 242 25.00 -1.02 -2.55
N ILE A 243 24.00 -0.78 -3.39
CA ILE A 243 22.58 -0.95 -3.06
C ILE A 243 22.15 -2.38 -3.34
N GLU A 244 22.47 -2.93 -4.51
CA GLU A 244 22.16 -4.32 -4.88
C GLU A 244 20.68 -4.70 -4.66
N GLY A 245 19.77 -3.83 -5.07
CA GLY A 245 18.32 -4.01 -4.90
C GLY A 245 17.80 -3.78 -3.48
N LYS A 246 18.66 -3.45 -2.50
CA LYS A 246 18.26 -3.09 -1.13
C LYS A 246 17.81 -1.62 -1.09
N ASN A 247 16.71 -1.30 -1.78
CA ASN A 247 16.28 0.07 -2.07
C ASN A 247 16.16 0.99 -0.85
N TYR A 248 15.85 0.46 0.34
CA TYR A 248 15.85 1.24 1.59
C TYR A 248 17.18 1.97 1.88
N LEU A 249 18.31 1.48 1.35
CA LEU A 249 19.63 2.09 1.49
C LEU A 249 19.75 3.43 0.75
N PHE A 250 18.98 3.65 -0.32
CA PHE A 250 18.95 4.95 -1.02
C PHE A 250 18.52 6.10 -0.12
N TYR A 251 17.77 5.81 0.95
CA TYR A 251 17.28 6.79 1.90
C TYR A 251 18.18 6.92 3.14
N LEU A 252 19.22 6.09 3.27
CA LEU A 252 20.13 6.08 4.43
C LEU A 252 21.54 6.55 4.05
N LEU A 253 22.10 5.98 2.99
CA LEU A 253 23.51 6.14 2.64
C LEU A 253 23.90 7.56 2.23
N PRO A 254 23.06 8.35 1.52
CA PRO A 254 23.41 9.74 1.26
C PRO A 254 23.58 10.57 2.55
N TRP A 255 22.79 10.28 3.58
CA TRP A 255 22.92 10.94 4.89
C TRP A 255 24.21 10.51 5.61
N LEU A 256 24.53 9.21 5.57
CA LEU A 256 25.79 8.65 6.09
C LEU A 256 27.01 9.34 5.47
N VAL A 257 27.05 9.43 4.13
CA VAL A 257 28.14 10.03 3.35
C VAL A 257 28.27 11.53 3.63
N GLU A 258 27.16 12.26 3.74
CA GLU A 258 27.21 13.69 4.05
C GLU A 258 27.73 13.99 5.47
N GLN A 259 27.70 12.99 6.37
CA GLN A 259 28.35 13.08 7.68
C GLN A 259 29.86 12.79 7.67
N MET A 260 30.48 12.62 6.50
CA MET A 260 31.93 12.46 6.39
C MET A 260 32.69 13.60 7.11
N PRO A 261 33.57 13.25 8.07
CA PRO A 261 34.40 14.23 8.77
C PRO A 261 35.24 15.07 7.79
N GLU A 262 35.31 16.38 8.05
CA GLU A 262 35.94 17.36 7.16
C GLU A 262 37.40 17.00 6.82
N GLN A 263 38.12 16.39 7.77
CA GLN A 263 39.51 15.96 7.61
C GLN A 263 39.71 14.95 6.46
N PHE A 264 38.66 14.25 6.01
CA PHE A 264 38.75 13.27 4.93
C PHE A 264 38.36 13.83 3.56
N ARG A 265 37.62 14.94 3.48
CA ARG A 265 37.05 15.44 2.20
C ARG A 265 38.08 15.79 1.12
N GLY A 266 39.32 16.08 1.50
CA GLY A 266 40.41 16.34 0.56
C GLY A 266 41.18 15.11 0.08
N LYS A 267 40.93 13.94 0.68
CA LYS A 267 41.66 12.69 0.40
C LYS A 267 40.72 11.57 -0.05
N TRP A 268 39.63 11.35 0.69
CA TRP A 268 38.69 10.26 0.47
C TRP A 268 37.45 10.72 -0.29
N HIS A 269 36.98 9.86 -1.19
CA HIS A 269 35.78 10.07 -1.99
C HIS A 269 34.76 8.98 -1.64
N PHE A 270 33.71 9.37 -0.92
CA PHE A 270 32.65 8.46 -0.53
C PHE A 270 31.44 8.59 -1.45
N PHE A 271 30.93 7.46 -1.94
CA PHE A 271 29.72 7.40 -2.75
C PHE A 271 28.64 6.55 -2.08
N PRO A 272 27.39 7.04 -2.01
CA PRO A 272 26.30 6.32 -1.33
C PRO A 272 25.75 5.14 -2.13
N CYS A 273 26.12 5.02 -3.40
CA CYS A 273 25.74 3.95 -4.31
C CYS A 273 26.75 3.89 -5.46
N MET A 274 26.73 2.82 -6.24
CA MET A 274 27.59 2.67 -7.41
C MET A 274 27.32 3.76 -8.45
N GLN A 275 28.40 4.42 -8.90
CA GLN A 275 28.36 5.44 -9.94
C GLN A 275 28.47 4.80 -11.33
N GLY A 276 27.88 5.46 -12.34
CA GLY A 276 28.01 5.03 -13.73
C GLY A 276 29.42 5.26 -14.28
N THR A 277 29.75 4.60 -15.38
CA THR A 277 31.08 4.70 -16.02
C THR A 277 31.24 5.90 -16.95
N HIS A 278 30.22 6.77 -17.05
CA HIS A 278 30.22 7.96 -17.91
C HIS A 278 30.58 7.66 -19.38
N GLY A 279 30.14 6.49 -19.85
CA GLY A 279 30.31 6.03 -21.23
C GLY A 279 31.63 5.32 -21.54
N GLU A 280 32.45 5.04 -20.54
CA GLU A 280 33.60 4.13 -20.70
C GLU A 280 33.12 2.68 -20.94
N SER A 281 33.78 1.99 -21.89
CA SER A 281 33.54 0.57 -22.19
C SER A 281 34.60 -0.31 -21.53
N PHE A 282 34.19 -1.49 -21.10
CA PHE A 282 35.06 -2.54 -20.59
C PHE A 282 34.42 -3.92 -20.86
N GLY A 283 35.20 -4.98 -20.69
CA GLY A 283 34.71 -6.35 -20.81
C GLY A 283 34.00 -6.82 -19.56
N PHE A 284 32.79 -7.37 -19.74
CA PHE A 284 31.99 -7.97 -18.69
C PHE A 284 31.97 -9.48 -18.84
N GLN A 285 32.46 -10.18 -17.80
CA GLN A 285 32.53 -11.64 -17.79
C GLN A 285 31.57 -12.22 -16.75
N MET A 286 30.55 -12.94 -17.21
CA MET A 286 29.58 -13.63 -16.35
C MET A 286 28.95 -14.80 -17.10
N TYR A 287 28.54 -15.85 -16.38
CA TYR A 287 27.88 -17.03 -16.97
C TYR A 287 28.66 -17.68 -18.14
N GLY A 288 30.00 -17.56 -18.13
CA GLY A 288 30.86 -18.07 -19.19
C GLY A 288 30.80 -17.26 -20.50
N LYS A 289 30.22 -16.07 -20.49
CA LYS A 289 30.25 -15.09 -21.59
C LYS A 289 31.24 -13.98 -21.28
N ASP A 290 31.79 -13.39 -22.34
CA ASP A 290 32.64 -12.20 -22.30
C ASP A 290 32.06 -11.20 -23.30
N VAL A 291 31.41 -10.16 -22.77
CA VAL A 291 30.62 -9.19 -23.52
C VAL A 291 31.22 -7.81 -23.33
N GLN A 292 31.48 -7.09 -24.43
CA GLN A 292 31.91 -5.70 -24.36
C GLN A 292 30.68 -4.79 -24.25
N LEU A 293 30.70 -3.83 -23.31
CA LEU A 293 29.55 -2.97 -23.06
C LEU A 293 29.15 -2.12 -24.29
N ASP A 294 30.11 -1.72 -25.14
CA ASP A 294 29.85 -0.98 -26.38
C ASP A 294 29.33 -1.84 -27.54
N GLU A 295 29.31 -3.17 -27.38
CA GLU A 295 28.68 -4.10 -28.31
C GLU A 295 27.24 -4.44 -27.93
N VAL A 296 26.84 -4.19 -26.68
CA VAL A 296 25.45 -4.35 -26.24
C VAL A 296 24.61 -3.20 -26.78
N MET A 297 23.64 -3.52 -27.63
CA MET A 297 22.81 -2.53 -28.31
C MET A 297 21.50 -2.30 -27.55
N VAL A 298 21.15 -1.05 -27.28
CA VAL A 298 19.94 -0.66 -26.57
C VAL A 298 19.06 0.28 -27.39
N GLY A 299 17.75 0.06 -27.35
CA GLY A 299 16.71 0.96 -27.82
C GLY A 299 16.03 1.62 -26.62
N LEU A 300 15.76 2.92 -26.72
CA LEU A 300 15.26 3.73 -25.61
C LEU A 300 13.91 4.34 -25.95
N LYS A 301 12.91 4.11 -25.10
CA LYS A 301 11.57 4.72 -25.24
C LYS A 301 11.20 5.48 -23.97
N TYR A 302 11.22 6.81 -24.07
CA TYR A 302 10.84 7.69 -22.98
C TYR A 302 9.31 7.77 -22.82
N LYS A 303 8.82 7.58 -21.60
CA LYS A 303 7.41 7.78 -21.20
C LYS A 303 7.30 9.07 -20.40
N GLU A 304 7.12 10.18 -21.10
CA GLU A 304 7.14 11.54 -20.53
C GLU A 304 6.15 11.74 -19.36
N ASP A 305 4.95 11.16 -19.45
CA ASP A 305 3.91 11.27 -18.40
C ASP A 305 4.34 10.65 -17.07
N GLN A 306 5.14 9.58 -17.12
CA GLN A 306 5.55 8.80 -15.94
C GLN A 306 7.05 9.01 -15.62
N ASN A 307 7.75 9.79 -16.45
CA ASN A 307 9.15 10.16 -16.32
C ASN A 307 10.09 8.95 -16.15
N TYR A 308 9.94 7.93 -17.01
CA TYR A 308 10.84 6.76 -17.08
C TYR A 308 11.11 6.35 -18.52
N PHE A 309 12.06 5.45 -18.68
CA PHE A 309 12.50 4.88 -19.93
C PHE A 309 12.26 3.39 -19.97
N ASP A 310 11.50 2.93 -20.95
CA ASP A 310 11.50 1.52 -21.31
C ASP A 310 12.74 1.25 -22.19
N ILE A 311 13.45 0.16 -21.91
CA ILE A 311 14.64 -0.26 -22.64
C ILE A 311 14.34 -1.54 -23.40
N ARG A 312 14.80 -1.60 -24.65
CA ARG A 312 14.99 -2.86 -25.38
C ARG A 312 16.47 -3.12 -25.55
N PHE A 313 16.95 -4.35 -25.37
CA PHE A 313 18.37 -4.66 -25.53
C PHE A 313 18.63 -5.87 -26.40
N TYR A 314 19.80 -5.88 -27.04
CA TYR A 314 20.29 -6.99 -27.86
C TYR A 314 21.82 -7.09 -27.83
N ASP A 315 22.31 -8.30 -27.61
CA ASP A 315 23.66 -8.76 -27.92
C ASP A 315 23.58 -10.27 -28.18
N GLU A 316 24.32 -10.79 -29.17
CA GLU A 316 24.22 -12.19 -29.58
C GLU A 316 24.67 -13.15 -28.47
N GLN A 317 25.74 -12.81 -27.75
CA GLN A 317 26.27 -13.67 -26.69
C GLN A 317 25.37 -13.64 -25.46
N LEU A 318 24.92 -12.46 -25.05
CA LEU A 318 24.04 -12.23 -23.92
C LEU A 318 22.66 -12.88 -24.15
N CYS A 319 22.05 -12.64 -25.31
CA CYS A 319 20.72 -13.15 -25.63
C CYS A 319 20.69 -14.67 -25.87
N SER A 320 21.86 -15.32 -26.00
CA SER A 320 21.98 -16.78 -26.05
C SER A 320 21.86 -17.47 -24.69
N LEU A 321 21.91 -16.71 -23.58
CA LEU A 321 21.65 -17.21 -22.24
C LEU A 321 20.15 -17.51 -22.04
N ASP A 322 19.82 -18.31 -21.02
CA ASP A 322 18.43 -18.40 -20.55
C ASP A 322 17.96 -17.04 -20.02
N ASP A 323 16.64 -16.83 -19.98
CA ASP A 323 16.08 -15.51 -19.71
C ASP A 323 16.54 -14.94 -18.35
N ASN A 324 16.56 -15.74 -17.29
CA ASN A 324 16.97 -15.26 -15.96
C ASN A 324 18.42 -14.77 -15.97
N SER A 325 19.35 -15.57 -16.52
CA SER A 325 20.77 -15.18 -16.63
C SER A 325 20.99 -14.02 -17.60
N CYS A 326 20.23 -13.96 -18.70
CA CYS A 326 20.30 -12.86 -19.67
C CYS A 326 19.89 -11.53 -19.05
N TYR A 327 18.71 -11.48 -18.41
CA TYR A 327 18.23 -10.27 -17.75
C TYR A 327 19.12 -9.88 -16.58
N ASN A 328 19.56 -10.83 -15.73
CA ASN A 328 20.45 -10.51 -14.62
C ASN A 328 21.77 -9.88 -15.09
N ALA A 329 22.42 -10.48 -16.10
CA ALA A 329 23.65 -9.94 -16.66
C ALA A 329 23.41 -8.55 -17.30
N PHE A 330 22.29 -8.35 -18.00
CA PHE A 330 21.94 -7.05 -18.56
C PHE A 330 21.76 -5.97 -17.48
N TYR A 331 21.00 -6.26 -16.42
CA TYR A 331 20.79 -5.31 -15.32
C TYR A 331 22.11 -4.90 -14.67
N ILE A 332 23.02 -5.85 -14.40
CA ILE A 332 24.35 -5.53 -13.86
C ILE A 332 25.13 -4.64 -14.83
N MET A 333 25.18 -4.97 -16.12
CA MET A 333 25.88 -4.13 -17.11
C MET A 333 25.27 -2.73 -17.22
N MET A 334 23.95 -2.62 -17.17
CA MET A 334 23.23 -1.35 -17.20
C MET A 334 23.54 -0.52 -15.96
N GLU A 335 23.46 -1.09 -14.76
CA GLU A 335 23.79 -0.41 -13.51
C GLU A 335 25.25 0.01 -13.44
N LEU A 336 26.19 -0.81 -13.93
CA LEU A 336 27.58 -0.41 -14.06
C LEU A 336 27.73 0.79 -15.02
N THR A 337 26.90 0.86 -16.06
CA THR A 337 26.97 1.93 -17.06
C THR A 337 26.39 3.25 -16.54
N ILE A 338 25.20 3.24 -15.95
CA ILE A 338 24.47 4.46 -15.57
C ILE A 338 24.42 4.74 -14.06
N GLY A 339 24.90 3.81 -13.24
CA GLY A 339 24.83 3.85 -11.79
C GLY A 339 23.49 3.35 -11.23
N GLU A 340 23.51 2.93 -9.96
CA GLU A 340 22.33 2.39 -9.28
C GLU A 340 21.22 3.43 -9.10
N ALA A 341 21.58 4.69 -8.84
CA ALA A 341 20.61 5.76 -8.63
C ALA A 341 19.79 6.06 -9.89
N LEU A 342 20.43 6.26 -11.05
CA LEU A 342 19.71 6.51 -12.30
C LEU A 342 18.92 5.29 -12.75
N SER A 343 19.46 4.08 -12.55
CA SER A 343 18.74 2.82 -12.76
C SER A 343 17.40 2.84 -12.02
N HIS A 344 17.43 3.09 -10.71
CA HIS A 344 16.24 3.11 -9.86
C HIS A 344 15.26 4.27 -10.18
N ILE A 345 15.79 5.46 -10.48
CA ILE A 345 14.96 6.66 -10.73
C ILE A 345 14.28 6.61 -12.10
N TYR A 346 14.91 6.04 -13.12
CA TYR A 346 14.48 6.28 -14.50
C TYR A 346 14.17 5.04 -15.31
N ILE A 347 14.57 3.85 -14.90
CA ILE A 347 14.34 2.65 -15.71
C ILE A 347 12.97 2.04 -15.39
N GLY A 348 12.18 1.85 -16.44
CA GLY A 348 10.89 1.18 -16.42
C GLY A 348 11.02 -0.27 -16.88
N ASN A 349 10.29 -0.64 -17.92
CA ASN A 349 10.35 -2.01 -18.45
C ASN A 349 11.64 -2.23 -19.23
N VAL A 350 12.22 -3.42 -19.08
CA VAL A 350 13.40 -3.85 -19.83
C VAL A 350 13.04 -5.13 -20.56
N ASP A 351 13.19 -5.13 -21.88
CA ASP A 351 12.83 -6.26 -22.74
C ASP A 351 13.98 -6.68 -23.66
N LYS A 352 14.23 -7.98 -23.74
CA LYS A 352 15.12 -8.55 -24.76
C LYS A 352 14.52 -8.35 -26.15
N ALA A 353 15.33 -8.00 -27.13
CA ALA A 353 14.95 -7.98 -28.55
C ALA A 353 15.37 -9.28 -29.25
N ASP A 354 14.63 -9.67 -30.30
CA ASP A 354 14.93 -10.88 -31.09
C ASP A 354 16.15 -10.70 -32.00
N GLY A 355 16.62 -9.46 -32.16
CA GLY A 355 17.68 -9.06 -33.07
C GLY A 355 18.00 -7.58 -32.93
N MET A 356 19.01 -7.12 -33.68
CA MET A 356 19.32 -5.70 -33.80
C MET A 356 18.16 -4.92 -34.42
N GLU A 357 17.57 -3.98 -33.69
CA GLU A 357 16.46 -3.14 -34.14
C GLU A 357 16.96 -1.79 -34.69
N ALA A 358 16.15 -1.15 -35.56
CA ALA A 358 16.48 0.15 -36.11
C ALA A 358 16.48 1.23 -35.00
N GLY A 359 17.56 2.00 -34.91
CA GLY A 359 17.70 3.09 -33.94
C GLY A 359 18.31 2.67 -32.60
N MET A 360 18.66 1.38 -32.42
CA MET A 360 19.45 0.96 -31.26
C MET A 360 20.87 1.58 -31.31
N PHE A 361 21.42 1.86 -30.14
CA PHE A 361 22.74 2.45 -29.94
C PHE A 361 23.51 1.71 -28.83
N PRO A 362 24.85 1.83 -28.73
CA PRO A 362 25.63 1.14 -27.70
C PRO A 362 25.19 1.48 -26.27
N LEU A 363 25.18 0.50 -25.37
CA LEU A 363 24.79 0.66 -23.96
C LEU A 363 25.57 1.78 -23.27
N THR A 364 26.87 1.94 -23.59
CA THR A 364 27.72 3.03 -23.08
C THR A 364 27.18 4.43 -23.36
N ARG A 365 26.26 4.62 -24.30
CA ARG A 365 25.63 5.91 -24.58
C ARG A 365 24.30 6.13 -23.85
N LEU A 366 23.84 5.17 -23.04
CA LEU A 366 22.53 5.18 -22.38
C LEU A 366 22.34 6.43 -21.51
N GLU A 367 23.27 6.74 -20.61
CA GLU A 367 23.20 7.93 -19.74
C GLU A 367 23.06 9.23 -20.55
N ALA A 368 23.88 9.39 -21.60
CA ALA A 368 23.85 10.57 -22.46
C ALA A 368 22.52 10.68 -23.23
N CYS A 369 21.99 9.56 -23.74
CA CYS A 369 20.71 9.54 -24.43
C CYS A 369 19.53 9.83 -23.51
N MET A 370 19.54 9.32 -22.27
CA MET A 370 18.56 9.65 -21.24
C MET A 370 18.60 11.14 -20.89
N THR A 371 19.81 11.68 -20.70
CA THR A 371 20.05 13.11 -20.42
C THR A 371 19.45 14.00 -21.49
N VAL A 372 19.76 13.73 -22.77
CA VAL A 372 19.20 14.50 -23.90
C VAL A 372 17.67 14.43 -23.92
N ALA A 373 17.08 13.25 -23.72
CA ALA A 373 15.62 13.10 -23.72
C ALA A 373 14.95 13.89 -22.57
N LEU A 374 15.54 13.91 -21.38
CA LEU A 374 15.05 14.70 -20.24
C LEU A 374 15.16 16.20 -20.49
N GLU A 375 16.29 16.65 -21.07
CA GLU A 375 16.50 18.06 -21.43
C GLU A 375 15.52 18.54 -22.51
N GLU A 376 15.29 17.74 -23.56
CA GLU A 376 14.32 18.04 -24.61
C GLU A 376 12.88 18.12 -24.05
N ALA A 377 12.56 17.27 -23.09
CA ALA A 377 11.29 17.30 -22.35
C ALA A 377 11.25 18.36 -21.22
N LYS A 378 12.32 19.14 -21.04
CA LYS A 378 12.46 20.17 -20.01
C LYS A 378 12.20 19.66 -18.59
N LYS A 379 12.64 18.44 -18.31
CA LYS A 379 12.59 17.83 -16.99
C LYS A 379 13.91 18.06 -16.26
N GLU A 380 13.84 18.24 -14.95
CA GLU A 380 15.03 18.19 -14.09
C GLU A 380 15.56 16.76 -14.01
N ILE A 381 16.89 16.63 -14.03
CA ILE A 381 17.57 15.35 -13.87
C ILE A 381 17.79 15.10 -12.39
N LEU A 382 17.04 14.15 -11.85
CA LEU A 382 17.12 13.73 -10.47
C LEU A 382 18.26 12.72 -10.33
N THR A 383 19.05 12.88 -9.28
CA THR A 383 20.16 11.96 -8.96
C THR A 383 19.92 11.20 -7.68
N ARG A 384 18.81 11.47 -6.99
CA ARG A 384 18.45 10.82 -5.74
C ARG A 384 17.01 10.29 -5.76
N PRO A 385 16.78 9.02 -5.38
CA PRO A 385 15.43 8.46 -5.32
C PRO A 385 14.47 9.22 -4.40
N ASP A 386 14.98 9.78 -3.30
CA ASP A 386 14.18 10.54 -2.35
C ASP A 386 13.64 11.87 -2.92
N GLU A 387 14.10 12.32 -4.07
CA GLU A 387 13.57 13.51 -4.78
C GLU A 387 12.44 13.16 -5.76
N ARG A 388 12.27 11.87 -6.11
CA ARG A 388 11.27 11.43 -7.08
C ARG A 388 9.94 11.13 -6.39
N TYR A 389 9.02 12.10 -6.42
CA TYR A 389 7.66 11.90 -5.92
C TYR A 389 6.72 11.36 -7.00
N SER A 390 5.93 10.36 -6.64
CA SER A 390 4.86 9.80 -7.44
C SER A 390 3.51 10.02 -6.75
N VAL A 391 2.49 10.35 -7.54
CA VAL A 391 1.10 10.42 -7.09
C VAL A 391 0.50 9.02 -7.17
N TYR A 392 -0.21 8.62 -6.12
CA TYR A 392 -0.95 7.36 -6.11
C TYR A 392 -2.39 7.57 -5.64
N ARG A 393 -3.27 6.72 -6.14
CA ARG A 393 -4.69 6.65 -5.75
C ARG A 393 -4.99 5.20 -5.47
N MET A 394 -5.70 4.97 -4.37
CA MET A 394 -6.19 3.66 -4.01
C MET A 394 -7.70 3.68 -4.07
N GLU A 395 -8.28 2.55 -4.50
CA GLU A 395 -9.71 2.34 -4.31
C GLU A 395 -9.93 1.98 -2.85
N PHE A 396 -11.03 2.48 -2.28
CA PHE A 396 -11.35 2.22 -0.88
C PHE A 396 -11.46 0.72 -0.65
N ASP A 397 -10.59 0.18 0.19
CA ASP A 397 -10.80 -1.13 0.77
C ASP A 397 -11.61 -0.97 2.05
N THR A 398 -12.62 -1.80 2.24
CA THR A 398 -13.46 -1.84 3.43
C THR A 398 -12.73 -2.40 4.65
N VAL A 399 -11.48 -2.85 4.50
CA VAL A 399 -10.64 -3.33 5.60
C VAL A 399 -10.38 -2.22 6.62
N LYS A 400 -10.70 -2.53 7.89
CA LYS A 400 -10.80 -1.61 9.02
C LYS A 400 -9.45 -1.29 9.67
N ASP A 401 -8.42 -0.98 8.88
CA ASP A 401 -7.09 -0.69 9.42
C ASP A 401 -6.59 0.73 9.13
N LEU A 402 -5.54 1.12 9.86
CA LEU A 402 -4.95 2.45 9.76
C LEU A 402 -4.46 2.69 8.32
N ARG A 403 -4.64 3.90 7.78
CA ARG A 403 -4.36 4.28 6.38
C ARG A 403 -5.25 3.65 5.30
N TYR A 404 -6.15 2.70 5.60
CA TYR A 404 -7.06 2.14 4.58
C TYR A 404 -8.21 3.10 4.21
N ASP A 405 -8.36 4.23 4.92
CA ASP A 405 -9.25 5.33 4.55
C ASP A 405 -8.65 6.25 3.47
N MET A 406 -7.49 5.92 2.91
CA MET A 406 -6.79 6.77 1.95
C MET A 406 -7.51 6.97 0.62
N VAL A 407 -7.37 8.17 0.06
CA VAL A 407 -7.94 8.54 -1.24
C VAL A 407 -6.85 8.84 -2.25
N ILE A 408 -5.95 9.75 -1.89
CA ILE A 408 -4.89 10.21 -2.78
C ILE A 408 -3.69 10.64 -1.96
N GLY A 409 -2.50 10.28 -2.42
CA GLY A 409 -1.26 10.61 -1.74
C GLY A 409 -0.12 10.81 -2.72
N THR A 410 0.99 11.25 -2.14
CA THR A 410 2.28 11.35 -2.82
C THR A 410 3.31 10.60 -1.99
N THR A 411 4.21 9.87 -2.65
CA THR A 411 5.33 9.20 -2.00
C THR A 411 6.59 9.33 -2.85
N CYS A 412 7.75 9.41 -2.22
CA CYS A 412 9.02 9.13 -2.88
C CYS A 412 9.61 7.76 -2.51
N PHE A 413 8.87 6.92 -1.77
CA PHE A 413 9.28 5.57 -1.39
C PHE A 413 8.12 4.59 -1.60
N SER A 414 7.93 4.17 -2.86
CA SER A 414 6.81 3.31 -3.26
C SER A 414 6.86 1.92 -2.63
N ASP A 415 8.04 1.30 -2.55
CA ASP A 415 8.21 -0.05 -2.00
C ASP A 415 7.75 -0.12 -0.54
N LEU A 416 8.04 0.92 0.26
CA LEU A 416 7.57 1.01 1.65
C LEU A 416 6.03 1.05 1.76
N LEU A 417 5.36 1.71 0.82
CA LEU A 417 3.90 1.71 0.76
C LEU A 417 3.36 0.36 0.31
N GLN A 418 4.00 -0.25 -0.68
CA GLN A 418 3.61 -1.56 -1.19
C GLN A 418 3.69 -2.62 -0.08
N ASP A 419 4.78 -2.65 0.68
CA ASP A 419 4.90 -3.52 1.86
C ASP A 419 3.70 -3.33 2.80
N TYR A 420 3.39 -2.07 3.14
CA TYR A 420 2.29 -1.75 4.05
C TYR A 420 0.93 -2.29 3.58
N PHE A 421 0.58 -2.10 2.30
CA PHE A 421 -0.71 -2.55 1.76
C PHE A 421 -0.77 -4.04 1.44
N ASN A 422 0.39 -4.69 1.27
CA ASN A 422 0.47 -6.14 1.13
C ASN A 422 0.47 -6.89 2.46
N GLY A 423 0.49 -6.18 3.59
CA GLY A 423 0.62 -6.81 4.91
C GLY A 423 2.07 -7.20 5.26
N GLU A 424 3.05 -6.70 4.52
CA GLU A 424 4.48 -6.99 4.65
C GLU A 424 5.18 -5.87 5.45
N THR A 425 6.35 -6.16 6.00
CA THR A 425 7.13 -5.20 6.81
C THR A 425 8.61 -5.14 6.44
N GLU A 426 9.01 -5.68 5.29
CA GLU A 426 10.41 -5.91 4.93
C GLU A 426 11.25 -4.62 4.98
N ASN A 427 10.84 -3.56 4.26
CA ASN A 427 11.57 -2.30 4.26
C ASN A 427 11.54 -1.61 5.63
N ALA A 428 10.41 -1.65 6.33
CA ALA A 428 10.29 -1.08 7.67
C ALA A 428 11.21 -1.78 8.70
N ASP A 429 11.33 -3.10 8.61
CA ASP A 429 12.23 -3.92 9.42
C ASP A 429 13.69 -3.60 9.09
N LYS A 430 14.06 -3.58 7.81
CA LYS A 430 15.43 -3.26 7.38
C LYS A 430 15.86 -1.87 7.85
N LEU A 431 15.02 -0.86 7.70
CA LEU A 431 15.28 0.49 8.24
C LEU A 431 15.46 0.47 9.76
N ALA A 432 14.58 -0.24 10.48
CA ALA A 432 14.65 -0.36 11.94
C ALA A 432 15.93 -1.05 12.42
N THR A 433 16.43 -2.07 11.70
CA THR A 433 17.71 -2.71 12.05
C THR A 433 18.90 -1.75 11.94
N CYS A 434 18.83 -0.81 10.99
CA CYS A 434 19.79 0.29 10.85
C CYS A 434 19.59 1.41 11.89
N GLY A 435 18.59 1.34 12.77
CA GLY A 435 18.28 2.38 13.74
C GLY A 435 17.51 3.58 13.16
N SER A 436 17.00 3.47 11.94
CA SER A 436 16.09 4.46 11.34
C SER A 436 14.65 3.96 11.46
N LYS A 437 13.67 4.86 11.53
CA LYS A 437 12.25 4.47 11.60
C LYS A 437 11.44 5.14 10.51
N ALA A 438 10.84 4.32 9.65
CA ALA A 438 9.75 4.74 8.79
C ALA A 438 8.48 4.88 9.64
N VAL A 439 7.95 6.10 9.70
CA VAL A 439 6.76 6.43 10.49
C VAL A 439 5.80 7.30 9.69
N PHE A 440 4.55 7.37 10.11
CA PHE A 440 3.63 8.36 9.61
C PHE A 440 2.87 9.04 10.76
N LEU A 441 2.71 10.35 10.63
CA LEU A 441 1.84 11.14 11.48
C LEU A 441 0.39 10.84 11.11
N VAL A 442 -0.49 10.78 12.10
CA VAL A 442 -1.93 10.62 11.94
C VAL A 442 -2.61 11.82 12.58
N MET A 443 -3.42 12.52 11.79
CA MET A 443 -4.26 13.61 12.27
C MET A 443 -5.71 13.35 11.85
N PRO A 444 -6.64 13.13 12.78
CA PRO A 444 -8.04 12.94 12.45
C PRO A 444 -8.65 14.22 11.88
N VAL A 445 -9.50 14.06 10.87
CA VAL A 445 -10.15 15.14 10.14
C VAL A 445 -11.66 15.07 10.29
N GLY A 446 -12.28 16.23 10.50
CA GLY A 446 -13.74 16.40 10.46
C GLY A 446 -14.27 16.60 9.04
N GLU A 447 -15.52 16.19 8.78
CA GLU A 447 -16.12 16.20 7.43
C GLU A 447 -16.25 17.58 6.77
N ALA A 448 -16.26 18.66 7.57
CA ALA A 448 -16.68 19.99 7.12
C ALA A 448 -15.65 20.80 6.29
N ASP A 449 -14.39 20.37 6.15
CA ASP A 449 -13.36 21.21 5.50
C ASP A 449 -12.32 20.45 4.62
N ARG A 450 -12.76 19.55 3.75
CA ARG A 450 -11.83 18.79 2.89
C ARG A 450 -10.89 19.65 2.03
N SER A 451 -11.31 20.86 1.63
CA SER A 451 -10.47 21.76 0.83
C SER A 451 -9.39 22.47 1.65
N GLY A 452 -9.68 22.82 2.91
CA GLY A 452 -8.70 23.39 3.85
C GLY A 452 -7.70 22.34 4.33
N MET A 453 -8.11 21.08 4.44
CA MET A 453 -7.27 20.01 4.97
C MET A 453 -6.04 19.71 4.11
N LEU A 454 -6.17 19.71 2.78
CA LEU A 454 -4.99 19.52 1.94
C LEU A 454 -3.97 20.64 2.12
N LYS A 455 -4.42 21.89 2.26
CA LYS A 455 -3.55 23.04 2.53
C LYS A 455 -2.92 22.95 3.92
N LEU A 456 -3.68 22.54 4.92
CA LEU A 456 -3.18 22.32 6.28
C LEU A 456 -2.10 21.23 6.31
N ARG A 457 -2.29 20.13 5.58
CA ARG A 457 -1.25 19.09 5.47
C ARG A 457 0.05 19.67 4.91
N TYR A 458 -0.01 20.39 3.79
CA TYR A 458 1.18 21.02 3.21
C TYR A 458 1.83 22.05 4.14
N GLU A 459 1.04 22.85 4.85
CA GLU A 459 1.56 23.76 5.87
C GLU A 459 2.33 23.01 6.97
N ILE A 460 1.78 21.90 7.47
CA ILE A 460 2.43 21.08 8.49
C ILE A 460 3.71 20.44 7.94
N GLU A 461 3.69 19.92 6.71
CA GLU A 461 4.86 19.34 6.02
C GLU A 461 5.99 20.38 5.88
N ASP A 462 5.66 21.59 5.43
CA ASP A 462 6.60 22.70 5.28
C ASP A 462 7.23 23.08 6.63
N ARG A 463 6.39 23.20 7.67
CA ARG A 463 6.86 23.56 9.02
C ARG A 463 7.65 22.45 9.68
N LEU A 464 7.26 21.18 9.54
CA LEU A 464 8.07 20.05 10.00
C LEU A 464 9.43 20.06 9.33
N THR A 465 9.49 20.30 8.02
CA THR A 465 10.75 20.35 7.28
C THR A 465 11.64 21.51 7.75
N ALA A 466 11.06 22.70 7.90
CA ALA A 466 11.80 23.91 8.24
C ALA A 466 12.22 24.00 9.72
N GLU A 467 11.37 23.54 10.64
CA GLU A 467 11.54 23.78 12.09
C GLU A 467 11.98 22.53 12.87
N VAL A 468 11.75 21.32 12.36
CA VAL A 468 11.97 20.06 13.10
C VAL A 468 12.98 19.15 12.41
N LEU A 469 12.70 18.73 11.17
CA LEU A 469 13.50 17.74 10.45
C LEU A 469 14.87 18.30 10.08
N GLY A 470 14.92 19.53 9.58
CA GLY A 470 16.12 20.15 9.03
C GLY A 470 16.21 20.00 7.51
N LYS A 471 17.19 20.69 6.92
CA LYS A 471 17.37 20.71 5.47
C LYS A 471 17.76 19.33 4.95
N LYS A 472 16.90 18.74 4.11
CA LYS A 472 17.17 17.47 3.42
C LYS A 472 18.49 17.52 2.65
N GLY A 473 19.30 16.47 2.78
CA GLY A 473 20.60 16.35 2.12
C GLY A 473 21.70 17.17 2.79
N SER A 474 21.47 17.72 3.98
CA SER A 474 22.52 18.44 4.73
C SER A 474 23.40 17.53 5.59
N GLY A 475 22.98 16.27 5.76
CA GLY A 475 23.55 15.33 6.73
C GLY A 475 23.24 15.68 8.18
N ARG A 476 22.62 16.83 8.46
CA ARG A 476 22.32 17.30 9.82
C ARG A 476 20.86 17.09 10.19
N GLU A 477 20.00 16.82 9.22
CA GLU A 477 18.59 16.53 9.44
C GLU A 477 18.39 15.32 10.36
N ILE A 478 17.35 15.35 11.18
CA ILE A 478 16.96 14.24 12.08
C ILE A 478 16.00 13.26 11.40
N GLY A 479 15.54 13.59 10.20
CA GLY A 479 14.70 12.76 9.35
C GLY A 479 14.36 13.48 8.04
N ILE A 480 13.59 12.83 7.17
CA ILE A 480 13.13 13.39 5.90
C ILE A 480 11.63 13.12 5.71
N LEU A 481 10.99 14.02 4.97
CA LEU A 481 9.65 13.79 4.42
C LEU A 481 9.75 12.75 3.28
N LEU A 482 8.91 11.72 3.36
CA LEU A 482 8.73 10.71 2.31
C LEU A 482 7.48 10.98 1.47
N GLY A 483 6.48 11.65 2.04
CA GLY A 483 5.20 11.82 1.39
C GLY A 483 4.09 12.19 2.35
N GLY A 484 2.87 12.06 1.87
CA GLY A 484 1.70 12.26 2.68
C GLY A 484 0.43 11.99 1.90
N THR A 485 -0.64 11.76 2.64
CA THR A 485 -1.88 11.18 2.10
C THR A 485 -3.08 11.88 2.70
N MET A 486 -4.06 12.13 1.86
CA MET A 486 -5.39 12.54 2.30
C MET A 486 -6.31 11.32 2.32
N GLY A 487 -6.70 10.91 3.53
CA GLY A 487 -7.75 9.94 3.75
C GLY A 487 -9.11 10.59 3.93
N ARG A 488 -10.14 9.74 4.01
CA ARG A 488 -11.51 10.12 4.34
C ARG A 488 -11.61 10.59 5.78
N ASP A 489 -10.90 9.92 6.69
CA ASP A 489 -11.01 10.12 8.12
C ASP A 489 -9.79 10.80 8.72
N ASN A 490 -8.61 10.62 8.12
CA ASN A 490 -7.36 11.16 8.63
C ASN A 490 -6.49 11.78 7.52
N LEU A 491 -5.62 12.69 7.93
CA LEU A 491 -4.44 13.08 7.16
C LEU A 491 -3.22 12.31 7.66
N TYR A 492 -2.37 11.99 6.70
CA TYR A 492 -1.12 11.28 6.95
C TYR A 492 0.06 12.07 6.39
N ILE A 493 1.15 12.11 7.17
CA ILE A 493 2.44 12.66 6.73
C ILE A 493 3.49 11.60 6.98
N ASP A 494 4.17 11.19 5.92
CA ASP A 494 5.03 10.02 5.87
C ASP A 494 6.49 10.48 6.03
N LEU A 495 7.21 9.89 6.98
CA LEU A 495 8.54 10.35 7.42
C LEU A 495 9.50 9.18 7.54
N LEU A 496 10.78 9.44 7.28
CA LEU A 496 11.89 8.58 7.67
C LEU A 496 12.72 9.28 8.73
N LEU A 497 12.82 8.72 9.92
CA LEU A 497 13.54 9.33 11.04
C LEU A 497 14.93 8.70 11.22
N TYR A 498 15.98 9.53 11.25
CA TYR A 498 17.34 9.14 11.60
C TYR A 498 17.63 9.28 13.10
N ASP A 499 16.85 10.11 13.80
CA ASP A 499 16.88 10.30 15.25
C ASP A 499 15.45 10.46 15.79
N THR A 500 14.85 9.32 16.15
CA THR A 500 13.44 9.28 16.59
C THR A 500 13.20 10.01 17.91
N PRO A 501 14.02 9.85 18.98
CA PRO A 501 13.87 10.62 20.21
C PRO A 501 13.89 12.14 19.97
N ALA A 502 14.86 12.63 19.17
CA ALA A 502 14.96 14.05 18.86
C ALA A 502 13.76 14.57 18.07
N PHE A 503 13.24 13.76 17.13
CA PHE A 503 12.03 14.11 16.37
C PHE A 503 10.83 14.21 17.30
N MET A 504 10.61 13.23 18.18
CA MET A 504 9.45 13.23 19.06
C MET A 504 9.42 14.47 19.96
N GLU A 505 10.55 14.84 20.57
CA GLU A 505 10.65 16.03 21.42
C GLU A 505 10.30 17.32 20.65
N GLN A 506 10.92 17.52 19.48
CA GLN A 506 10.76 18.75 18.69
C GLN A 506 9.40 18.82 18.00
N ALA A 507 8.92 17.72 17.43
CA ALA A 507 7.63 17.65 16.77
C ALA A 507 6.48 17.87 17.76
N SER A 508 6.55 17.34 18.99
CA SER A 508 5.54 17.62 20.02
C SER A 508 5.39 19.11 20.31
N SER A 509 6.50 19.85 20.36
CA SER A 509 6.48 21.31 20.59
C SER A 509 5.84 22.08 19.43
N LEU A 510 6.19 21.73 18.19
CA LEU A 510 5.61 22.33 16.99
C LEU A 510 4.11 22.01 16.87
N LEU A 511 3.76 20.73 16.95
CA LEU A 511 2.41 20.24 16.71
C LEU A 511 1.45 20.64 17.83
N GLY A 512 1.94 20.89 19.05
CA GLY A 512 1.16 21.45 20.15
C GLY A 512 0.62 22.86 19.89
N GLN A 513 1.10 23.55 18.85
CA GLN A 513 0.58 24.87 18.45
C GLN A 513 -0.74 24.80 17.67
N TYR A 514 -1.10 23.61 17.19
CA TYR A 514 -2.35 23.37 16.47
C TYR A 514 -3.46 22.91 17.43
N SER A 515 -4.70 23.02 16.99
CA SER A 515 -5.88 22.59 17.75
C SER A 515 -6.23 21.11 17.61
N TYR A 516 -5.40 20.35 16.88
CA TYR A 516 -5.68 18.97 16.49
C TYR A 516 -4.82 18.00 17.29
N PRO A 517 -5.34 16.79 17.59
CA PRO A 517 -4.53 15.72 18.13
C PRO A 517 -3.64 15.12 17.05
N PHE A 518 -2.41 14.81 17.42
CA PHE A 518 -1.42 14.17 16.55
C PHE A 518 -0.93 12.88 17.18
N TYR A 519 -0.91 11.84 16.36
CA TYR A 519 -0.37 10.54 16.70
C TYR A 519 0.76 10.20 15.74
N LEU A 520 1.65 9.32 16.19
CA LEU A 520 2.72 8.76 15.38
C LEU A 520 2.57 7.24 15.34
N ALA A 521 2.73 6.65 14.16
CA ALA A 521 2.69 5.20 13.94
C ALA A 521 3.88 4.77 13.11
N GLU A 522 4.38 3.54 13.30
CA GLU A 522 5.35 2.96 12.37
C GLU A 522 4.64 2.52 11.08
N PHE A 523 5.38 2.47 9.97
CA PHE A 523 4.94 1.89 8.71
C PHE A 523 4.78 0.35 8.81
N ARG A 524 3.79 -0.09 9.59
CA ARG A 524 3.39 -1.48 9.77
C ARG A 524 1.87 -1.56 9.87
N PRO A 525 1.20 -2.53 9.23
CA PRO A 525 -0.26 -2.65 9.25
C PRO A 525 -0.84 -2.68 10.68
N GLU A 526 -0.26 -3.49 11.56
CA GLU A 526 -0.71 -3.66 12.95
C GLU A 526 -0.14 -2.63 13.93
N SER A 527 0.41 -1.51 13.43
CA SER A 527 1.04 -0.50 14.28
C SER A 527 0.08 0.03 15.35
N ARG A 528 0.61 0.10 16.58
CA ARG A 528 0.05 0.90 17.68
C ARG A 528 0.41 2.36 17.48
N LEU A 529 -0.34 3.24 18.13
CA LEU A 529 -0.15 4.69 18.06
C LEU A 529 0.63 5.19 19.26
N VAL A 530 1.51 6.15 19.06
CA VAL A 530 2.09 6.95 20.14
C VAL A 530 1.49 8.34 20.09
N ALA A 531 1.04 8.85 21.24
CA ALA A 531 0.56 10.21 21.36
C ALA A 531 1.72 11.20 21.17
N LEU A 532 1.54 12.18 20.30
CA LEU A 532 2.59 13.16 19.99
C LEU A 532 2.22 14.57 20.47
N ALA A 533 1.01 15.05 20.18
CA ALA A 533 0.53 16.35 20.64
C ALA A 533 -1.00 16.40 20.78
N ASN A 534 -1.50 17.18 21.74
CA ASN A 534 -2.93 17.45 21.98
C ASN A 534 -3.84 16.22 22.07
N VAL A 535 -3.30 15.09 22.55
CA VAL A 535 -4.08 13.88 22.80
C VAL A 535 -4.71 13.98 24.19
N GLY A 536 -6.05 13.92 24.25
CA GLY A 536 -6.86 14.00 25.47
C GLY A 536 -7.67 12.74 25.71
#